data_AF-A0A1J5WFY7-F1
#
_entry.id   AF-A0A1J5WFY7-F1
#
_cell.length_a   1.000
_cell.length_b   1.000
_cell.length_c   1.000
_cell.angle_alpha   90.00
_cell.angle_beta   90.00
_cell.angle_gamma   90.00
#
_symmetry.space_group_name_H-M   'P 1'
#
loop_
_entity.id
_entity.type
_entity.pdbx_description
1 polymer ?
#
loop_
_entity_poly.entity_id
_entity_poly.type
_entity_poly.pdbx_seq_one_letter_code
_entity_poly.pdbx_strand_id
1 'polypeptide(L)'
;SRFAVRILPELVFRGENVVEELVLDVDYPDRITKILKILGKKNNNTLDWMGKVKRLELKDHAIKILPKLRFYEENVMEVLRLKALGPEYMAKILAAKNKSIRVGKVKRLVLSHHAVGILPKLKIHREDVLEELVFEAYNSGHTTEILNTNDNSIGLGKVRKLGLCGYAMEILPKFNFHREEVLEELVLSSML
;
A
#
# COMPACT_ATOMS: atom_id res chain seq x y z
N SER A 1 -5.91 8.82 15.36
CA SER A 1 -6.81 8.42 16.48
C SER A 1 -6.03 7.85 17.68
N ARG A 2 -6.46 8.07 18.95
CA ARG A 2 -5.76 7.57 20.17
C ARG A 2 -5.92 6.06 20.43
N PHE A 3 -6.93 5.43 19.85
CA PHE A 3 -7.28 4.04 20.13
C PHE A 3 -6.40 3.03 19.38
N ALA A 4 -6.08 3.27 18.11
CA ALA A 4 -5.39 2.27 17.28
C ALA A 4 -3.96 1.93 17.75
N VAL A 5 -3.25 2.90 18.35
CA VAL A 5 -1.87 2.72 18.85
C VAL A 5 -1.81 1.81 20.07
N ARG A 6 -2.89 1.75 20.88
CA ARG A 6 -2.94 0.91 22.08
C ARG A 6 -3.19 -0.57 21.76
N ILE A 7 -3.81 -0.87 20.61
CA ILE A 7 -4.23 -2.23 20.24
C ILE A 7 -3.14 -2.95 19.42
N LEU A 8 -2.26 -2.24 18.70
CA LEU A 8 -1.24 -2.86 17.83
C LEU A 8 -0.38 -3.98 18.48
N PRO A 9 0.05 -3.91 19.74
CA PRO A 9 0.75 -5.01 20.41
C PRO A 9 -0.16 -6.21 20.75
N GLU A 10 -1.47 -5.98 20.85
CA GLU A 10 -2.50 -6.99 21.08
C GLU A 10 -3.06 -7.57 19.76
N LEU A 11 -2.82 -6.92 18.61
CA LEU A 11 -3.16 -7.41 17.25
C LEU A 11 -2.21 -8.51 16.74
N VAL A 12 -1.34 -9.06 17.60
CA VAL A 12 -0.58 -10.28 17.31
C VAL A 12 -1.53 -11.47 17.42
N PHE A 13 -2.35 -11.67 16.38
CA PHE A 13 -3.38 -12.70 16.36
C PHE A 13 -2.78 -14.07 16.09
N ARG A 14 -2.98 -15.01 17.02
CA ARG A 14 -2.72 -16.43 16.77
C ARG A 14 -3.89 -17.03 15.97
N GLY A 15 -3.54 -17.71 14.87
CA GLY A 15 -4.24 -18.87 14.33
C GLY A 15 -5.41 -18.61 13.39
N GLU A 16 -6.48 -17.93 13.84
CA GLU A 16 -7.76 -17.96 13.12
C GLU A 16 -8.55 -16.65 13.11
N ASN A 17 -8.13 -15.65 13.90
CA ASN A 17 -8.86 -14.39 13.98
C ASN A 17 -8.73 -13.57 12.69
N VAL A 18 -9.88 -13.17 12.16
CA VAL A 18 -10.00 -12.26 11.03
C VAL A 18 -10.28 -10.86 11.55
N VAL A 19 -9.38 -9.93 11.25
CA VAL A 19 -9.62 -8.49 11.42
C VAL A 19 -10.39 -8.02 10.20
N GLU A 20 -11.64 -7.62 10.42
CA GLU A 20 -12.48 -7.04 9.37
C GLU A 20 -11.87 -5.74 8.84
N GLU A 21 -11.46 -4.83 9.73
CA GLU A 21 -10.87 -3.56 9.36
C GLU A 21 -9.83 -3.09 10.37
N LEU A 22 -8.67 -2.68 9.85
CA LEU A 22 -7.66 -1.95 10.61
C LEU A 22 -7.36 -0.63 9.92
N VAL A 23 -7.66 0.47 10.61
CA VAL A 23 -7.30 1.83 10.18
C VAL A 23 -6.29 2.42 11.15
N LEU A 24 -5.11 2.76 10.63
CA LEU A 24 -4.06 3.43 11.38
C LEU A 24 -3.84 4.83 10.83
N ASP A 25 -4.16 5.80 11.67
CA ASP A 25 -4.02 7.21 11.38
C ASP A 25 -3.22 7.89 12.49
N VAL A 26 -2.01 8.32 12.14
CA VAL A 26 -1.02 8.78 13.11
C VAL A 26 -0.42 10.10 12.65
N ASP A 27 -0.88 11.17 13.30
CA ASP A 27 -0.48 12.55 13.02
C ASP A 27 0.88 12.93 13.64
N TYR A 28 1.42 12.13 14.57
CA TYR A 28 2.63 12.45 15.32
C TYR A 28 3.73 11.38 15.19
N PRO A 29 4.99 11.76 14.85
CA PRO A 29 6.10 10.84 14.61
C PRO A 29 6.40 9.88 15.78
N ASP A 30 6.29 10.38 17.02
CA ASP A 30 6.68 9.64 18.24
C ASP A 30 5.87 8.37 18.45
N ARG A 31 4.59 8.37 18.05
CA ARG A 31 3.71 7.20 18.18
C ARG A 31 4.12 6.09 17.21
N ILE A 32 4.52 6.44 15.99
CA ILE A 32 5.03 5.47 15.02
C ILE A 32 6.36 4.87 15.45
N THR A 33 7.25 5.65 16.07
CA THR A 33 8.50 5.13 16.59
C THR A 33 8.26 4.03 17.63
N LYS A 34 7.26 4.18 18.51
CA LYS A 34 6.88 3.13 19.47
C LYS A 34 6.39 1.86 18.76
N ILE A 35 5.50 1.99 17.78
CA ILE A 35 4.98 0.87 17.00
C ILE A 35 6.11 0.14 16.25
N LEU A 36 6.99 0.89 15.59
CA LEU A 36 8.13 0.33 14.86
C LEU A 36 9.11 -0.39 15.79
N LYS A 37 9.30 0.08 17.03
CA LYS A 37 10.10 -0.62 18.04
C LYS A 37 9.44 -1.96 18.41
N ILE A 38 8.13 -2.00 18.55
CA ILE A 38 7.37 -3.22 18.85
C ILE A 38 7.49 -4.22 17.69
N LEU A 39 7.24 -3.78 16.46
CA LEU A 39 7.42 -4.58 15.24
C LEU A 39 8.89 -4.95 14.95
N GLY A 40 9.85 -4.28 15.60
CA GLY A 40 11.28 -4.47 15.39
C GLY A 40 11.97 -5.36 16.44
N LYS A 41 11.29 -5.71 17.54
CA LYS A 41 11.83 -6.63 18.55
C LYS A 41 11.78 -8.06 18.00
N LYS A 42 12.90 -8.50 17.41
CA LYS A 42 13.16 -9.87 16.95
C LYS A 42 12.95 -10.88 18.08
N ASN A 43 11.92 -11.73 17.97
CA ASN A 43 11.96 -13.08 18.53
C ASN A 43 11.60 -14.05 17.39
N ASN A 44 12.59 -14.83 16.99
CA ASN A 44 12.65 -15.53 15.70
C ASN A 44 11.67 -16.69 15.54
N ASN A 45 10.68 -16.88 16.42
CA ASN A 45 9.79 -18.04 16.39
C ASN A 45 8.33 -17.62 16.65
N THR A 46 7.52 -17.72 15.58
CA THR A 46 6.10 -18.12 15.64
C THR A 46 5.04 -17.12 16.17
N LEU A 47 5.37 -15.84 16.42
CA LEU A 47 4.36 -14.79 16.74
C LEU A 47 4.28 -13.65 15.70
N ASP A 48 4.96 -13.77 14.55
CA ASP A 48 5.33 -12.65 13.68
C ASP A 48 4.38 -12.36 12.49
N TRP A 49 3.18 -12.94 12.46
CA TRP A 49 2.22 -12.75 11.36
C TRP A 49 1.03 -11.98 11.90
N MET A 50 0.74 -10.86 11.25
CA MET A 50 -0.57 -10.23 11.35
C MET A 50 -1.59 -11.29 10.91
N GLY A 51 -2.65 -11.46 11.70
CA GLY A 51 -3.76 -12.36 11.39
C GLY A 51 -4.36 -12.10 10.00
N LYS A 52 -5.45 -12.78 9.67
CA LYS A 52 -6.16 -12.48 8.42
C LYS A 52 -6.72 -11.06 8.55
N VAL A 53 -6.40 -10.16 7.62
CA VAL A 53 -6.88 -8.77 7.60
C VAL A 53 -7.60 -8.56 6.28
N LYS A 54 -8.91 -8.28 6.35
CA LYS A 54 -9.70 -7.99 5.16
C LYS A 54 -9.46 -6.58 4.66
N ARG A 55 -9.42 -5.58 5.54
CA ARG A 55 -9.22 -4.17 5.16
C ARG A 55 -8.12 -3.53 5.98
N LEU A 56 -7.13 -2.96 5.30
CA LEU A 56 -6.05 -2.21 5.93
C LEU A 56 -5.96 -0.81 5.33
N GLU A 57 -6.07 0.20 6.18
CA GLU A 57 -5.83 1.58 5.82
C GLU A 57 -4.68 2.17 6.65
N LEU A 58 -3.64 2.68 5.98
CA LEU A 58 -2.52 3.37 6.60
C LEU A 58 -2.47 4.82 6.11
N LYS A 59 -2.53 5.77 7.05
CA LYS A 59 -2.46 7.21 6.78
C LYS A 59 -1.18 7.81 7.34
N ASP A 60 -0.57 8.69 6.54
CA ASP A 60 0.53 9.56 6.92
C ASP A 60 1.69 8.79 7.58
N HIS A 61 2.04 9.11 8.82
CA HIS A 61 3.15 8.42 9.48
C HIS A 61 2.93 6.89 9.59
N ALA A 62 1.68 6.43 9.65
CA ALA A 62 1.37 5.00 9.77
C ALA A 62 1.88 4.18 8.58
N ILE A 63 2.01 4.77 7.39
CA ILE A 63 2.52 4.06 6.22
C ILE A 63 3.94 3.53 6.49
N LYS A 64 4.73 4.19 7.35
CA LYS A 64 6.11 3.78 7.70
C LYS A 64 6.20 2.38 8.32
N ILE A 65 5.09 1.81 8.78
CA ILE A 65 5.04 0.44 9.32
C ILE A 65 4.87 -0.61 8.22
N LEU A 66 4.39 -0.24 7.02
CA LEU A 66 4.07 -1.17 5.93
C LEU A 66 5.21 -2.16 5.63
N PRO A 67 6.50 -1.76 5.54
CA PRO A 67 7.59 -2.71 5.31
C PRO A 67 7.85 -3.71 6.45
N LYS A 68 7.21 -3.50 7.60
CA LYS A 68 7.32 -4.34 8.80
C LYS A 68 6.11 -5.23 9.01
N LEU A 69 5.01 -4.99 8.30
CA LEU A 69 3.84 -5.86 8.36
C LEU A 69 4.14 -7.18 7.64
N ARG A 70 3.67 -8.28 8.20
CA ARG A 70 3.68 -9.59 7.57
C ARG A 70 2.29 -10.18 7.68
N PHE A 71 1.73 -10.65 6.57
CA PHE A 71 0.41 -11.26 6.51
C PHE A 71 0.56 -12.73 6.16
N TYR A 72 -0.33 -13.58 6.69
CA TYR A 72 -0.38 -15.00 6.33
C TYR A 72 -0.41 -15.18 4.81
N GLU A 73 0.26 -16.21 4.30
CA GLU A 73 0.30 -16.50 2.86
C GLU A 73 -1.11 -16.72 2.29
N GLU A 74 -2.01 -17.27 3.11
CA GLU A 74 -3.43 -17.44 2.80
C GLU A 74 -4.27 -16.17 2.96
N ASN A 75 -3.71 -15.07 3.47
CA ASN A 75 -4.48 -13.84 3.64
C ASN A 75 -4.76 -13.21 2.28
N VAL A 76 -6.04 -13.15 1.93
CA VAL A 76 -6.55 -12.41 0.78
C VAL A 76 -7.23 -11.16 1.30
N MET A 77 -6.50 -10.05 1.27
CA MET A 77 -7.00 -8.74 1.69
C MET A 77 -7.98 -8.21 0.64
N GLU A 78 -9.16 -7.80 1.06
CA GLU A 78 -10.13 -7.15 0.19
C GLU A 78 -9.66 -5.76 -0.22
N VAL A 79 -9.14 -4.98 0.73
CA VAL A 79 -8.71 -3.59 0.49
C VAL A 79 -7.42 -3.25 1.22
N LEU A 80 -6.43 -2.76 0.47
CA LEU A 80 -5.28 -2.03 0.99
C LEU A 80 -5.38 -0.56 0.55
N ARG A 81 -5.50 0.36 1.49
CA ARG A 81 -5.51 1.81 1.22
C ARG A 81 -4.32 2.48 1.90
N LEU A 82 -3.52 3.20 1.12
CA LEU A 82 -2.37 3.98 1.59
C LEU A 82 -2.58 5.45 1.23
N LYS A 83 -2.51 6.34 2.21
CA LYS A 83 -2.70 7.79 2.02
C LYS A 83 -1.60 8.59 2.71
N ALA A 84 -0.89 9.43 1.98
CA ALA A 84 0.15 10.32 2.54
C ALA A 84 -0.09 11.76 2.10
N LEU A 85 -0.62 12.59 2.99
CA LEU A 85 -0.92 13.99 2.69
C LEU A 85 0.35 14.82 2.43
N GLY A 86 1.46 14.49 3.11
CA GLY A 86 2.73 15.19 3.01
C GLY A 86 3.89 14.28 2.57
N PRO A 87 4.91 14.82 1.85
CA PRO A 87 6.06 14.05 1.40
C PRO A 87 6.97 13.59 2.57
N GLU A 88 6.93 14.25 3.72
CA GLU A 88 7.69 13.90 4.94
C GLU A 88 7.34 12.51 5.52
N TYR A 89 6.19 11.96 5.13
CA TYR A 89 5.78 10.61 5.50
C TYR A 89 6.49 9.52 4.68
N MET A 90 7.05 9.90 3.53
CA MET A 90 7.41 8.97 2.45
C MET A 90 8.87 8.55 2.44
N ALA A 91 9.78 9.41 2.93
CA ALA A 91 11.23 9.23 2.79
C ALA A 91 11.73 7.81 3.13
N LYS A 92 11.24 7.23 4.23
CA LYS A 92 11.64 5.89 4.68
C LYS A 92 11.20 4.76 3.73
N ILE A 93 10.03 4.92 3.12
CA ILE A 93 9.44 3.89 2.24
C ILE A 93 10.00 4.02 0.84
N LEU A 94 10.18 5.24 0.35
CA LEU A 94 10.78 5.49 -0.96
C LEU A 94 12.25 5.05 -1.01
N ALA A 95 12.95 5.08 0.13
CA ALA A 95 14.28 4.50 0.28
C ALA A 95 14.32 2.96 0.18
N ALA A 96 13.17 2.28 0.21
CA ALA A 96 13.13 0.84 0.00
C ALA A 96 13.53 0.47 -1.44
N LYS A 97 14.09 -0.71 -1.61
CA LYS A 97 14.36 -1.27 -2.95
C LYS A 97 13.03 -1.51 -3.68
N ASN A 98 13.03 -1.40 -5.00
CA ASN A 98 11.86 -1.72 -5.80
C ASN A 98 11.42 -3.17 -5.55
N LYS A 99 10.11 -3.42 -5.50
CA LYS A 99 9.50 -4.74 -5.25
C LYS A 99 10.01 -5.43 -3.96
N SER A 100 10.32 -4.65 -2.91
CA SER A 100 10.82 -5.19 -1.64
C SER A 100 9.75 -5.27 -0.54
N ILE A 101 8.67 -4.49 -0.64
CA ILE A 101 7.60 -4.43 0.37
C ILE A 101 6.53 -5.44 -0.02
N ARG A 102 6.40 -6.52 0.77
CA ARG A 102 5.39 -7.56 0.54
C ARG A 102 4.09 -7.18 1.24
N VAL A 103 2.99 -7.19 0.49
CA VAL A 103 1.66 -6.86 1.03
C VAL A 103 0.69 -8.06 1.05
N GLY A 104 1.15 -9.22 0.59
CA GLY A 104 0.30 -10.42 0.43
C GLY A 104 -0.63 -10.30 -0.79
N LYS A 105 -1.68 -11.13 -0.81
CA LYS A 105 -2.71 -11.08 -1.85
C LYS A 105 -3.68 -9.95 -1.54
N VAL A 106 -3.89 -9.04 -2.49
CA VAL A 106 -4.77 -7.88 -2.35
C VAL A 106 -5.74 -7.85 -3.53
N LYS A 107 -7.03 -7.68 -3.28
CA LYS A 107 -8.04 -7.52 -4.34
C LYS A 107 -8.11 -6.08 -4.84
N ARG A 108 -8.21 -5.12 -3.92
CA ARG A 108 -8.28 -3.69 -4.22
C ARG A 108 -7.13 -2.93 -3.57
N LEU A 109 -6.34 -2.22 -4.38
CA LEU A 109 -5.27 -1.34 -3.91
C LEU A 109 -5.62 0.11 -4.23
N VAL A 110 -5.62 0.96 -3.21
CA VAL A 110 -5.84 2.41 -3.37
C VAL A 110 -4.64 3.18 -2.85
N LEU A 111 -4.05 4.00 -3.71
CA LEU A 111 -2.91 4.87 -3.40
C LEU A 111 -3.32 6.34 -3.58
N SER A 112 -3.34 7.09 -2.49
CA SER A 112 -3.79 8.48 -2.49
C SER A 112 -2.67 9.46 -2.10
N HIS A 113 -2.65 10.62 -2.75
CA HIS A 113 -1.68 11.70 -2.50
C HIS A 113 -0.24 11.23 -2.73
N HIS A 114 0.73 11.56 -1.86
CA HIS A 114 2.12 11.12 -2.03
C HIS A 114 2.31 9.60 -1.93
N ALA A 115 1.31 8.84 -1.47
CA ALA A 115 1.35 7.37 -1.44
C ALA A 115 1.41 6.74 -2.84
N VAL A 116 1.02 7.48 -3.89
CA VAL A 116 1.14 7.08 -5.30
C VAL A 116 2.57 6.63 -5.63
N GLY A 117 3.58 7.34 -5.12
CA GLY A 117 5.00 7.02 -5.33
C GLY A 117 5.46 5.68 -4.74
N ILE A 118 4.65 5.01 -3.91
CA ILE A 118 5.03 3.73 -3.28
C ILE A 118 4.90 2.57 -4.25
N LEU A 119 4.10 2.69 -5.33
CA LEU A 119 3.80 1.59 -6.23
C LEU A 119 5.04 0.76 -6.66
N PRO A 120 6.16 1.35 -7.12
CA PRO A 120 7.35 0.59 -7.53
C PRO A 120 8.01 -0.19 -6.38
N LYS A 121 7.73 0.19 -5.13
CA LYS A 121 8.27 -0.42 -3.90
C LYS A 121 7.48 -1.66 -3.49
N LEU A 122 6.21 -1.74 -3.87
CA LEU A 122 5.33 -2.86 -3.57
C LEU A 122 5.71 -4.09 -4.40
N LYS A 123 5.71 -5.24 -3.74
CA LYS A 123 5.81 -6.55 -4.38
C LYS A 123 4.42 -7.15 -4.47
N ILE A 124 3.79 -6.97 -5.62
CA ILE A 124 2.57 -7.66 -6.04
C ILE A 124 3.03 -8.88 -6.87
N HIS A 125 2.57 -10.08 -6.53
CA HIS A 125 2.97 -11.27 -7.29
C HIS A 125 2.25 -11.29 -8.64
N ARG A 126 2.94 -11.71 -9.70
CA ARG A 126 2.38 -11.76 -11.07
C ARG A 126 1.15 -12.67 -11.18
N GLU A 127 1.04 -13.65 -10.29
CA GLU A 127 -0.08 -14.59 -10.22
C GLU A 127 -1.29 -14.01 -9.48
N ASP A 128 -1.09 -12.98 -8.66
CA ASP A 128 -2.17 -12.33 -7.93
C ASP A 128 -2.95 -11.42 -8.88
N VAL A 129 -4.27 -11.61 -8.91
CA VAL A 129 -5.19 -10.78 -9.68
C VAL A 129 -5.65 -9.64 -8.79
N LEU A 130 -5.25 -8.41 -9.12
CA LEU A 130 -5.85 -7.20 -8.59
C LEU A 130 -7.17 -6.95 -9.33
N GLU A 131 -8.27 -7.04 -8.60
CA GLU A 131 -9.59 -6.69 -9.11
C GLU A 131 -9.65 -5.19 -9.44
N GLU A 132 -9.01 -4.34 -8.62
CA GLU A 132 -9.04 -2.89 -8.82
C GLU A 132 -7.76 -2.22 -8.26
N LEU A 133 -7.13 -1.37 -9.08
CA LEU A 133 -6.02 -0.51 -8.70
C LEU A 133 -6.40 0.95 -8.92
N VAL A 134 -6.37 1.77 -7.86
CA VAL A 134 -6.80 3.18 -7.92
C VAL A 134 -5.69 4.11 -7.46
N PHE A 135 -5.48 5.17 -8.23
CA PHE A 135 -4.59 6.27 -7.90
C PHE A 135 -5.36 7.58 -7.79
N GLU A 136 -5.26 8.23 -6.64
CA GLU A 136 -5.92 9.51 -6.34
C GLU A 136 -4.85 10.59 -6.13
N ALA A 137 -4.58 11.42 -7.13
CA ALA A 137 -3.59 12.49 -7.03
C ALA A 137 -4.22 13.88 -7.23
N TYR A 138 -4.19 14.69 -6.18
CA TYR A 138 -4.83 16.01 -6.13
C TYR A 138 -3.90 17.19 -6.50
N ASN A 139 -2.61 16.95 -6.69
CA ASN A 139 -1.63 17.93 -7.20
C ASN A 139 -0.52 17.19 -7.95
N SER A 140 0.29 17.92 -8.73
CA SER A 140 1.40 17.36 -9.51
C SER A 140 2.56 16.80 -8.67
N GLY A 141 2.71 17.26 -7.43
CA GLY A 141 3.72 16.74 -6.49
C GLY A 141 3.45 15.31 -6.02
N HIS A 142 2.20 14.84 -6.09
CA HIS A 142 1.84 13.49 -5.68
C HIS A 142 2.37 12.40 -6.62
N THR A 143 2.57 12.71 -7.89
CA THR A 143 2.97 11.75 -8.94
C THR A 143 4.45 11.82 -9.31
N THR A 144 5.20 12.79 -8.78
CA THR A 144 6.61 13.07 -9.15
C THR A 144 7.50 11.82 -9.15
N GLU A 145 7.42 10.99 -8.11
CA GLU A 145 8.19 9.75 -8.00
C GLU A 145 7.96 8.79 -9.18
N ILE A 146 6.71 8.68 -9.64
CA ILE A 146 6.34 7.81 -10.76
C ILE A 146 6.73 8.46 -12.09
N LEU A 147 6.50 9.77 -12.23
CA LEU A 147 6.80 10.50 -13.45
C LEU A 147 8.30 10.49 -13.79
N ASN A 148 9.16 10.41 -12.78
CA ASN A 148 10.62 10.28 -12.93
C ASN A 148 11.08 8.92 -13.46
N THR A 149 10.17 7.95 -13.62
CA THR A 149 10.48 6.67 -14.24
C THR A 149 10.37 6.75 -15.77
N ASN A 150 11.02 5.81 -16.46
CA ASN A 150 10.89 5.69 -17.91
C ASN A 150 9.47 5.25 -18.28
N ASP A 151 9.02 5.63 -19.48
CA ASP A 151 7.76 5.15 -20.01
C ASP A 151 7.77 3.63 -20.15
N ASN A 152 6.61 2.99 -19.95
CA ASN A 152 6.46 1.53 -19.96
C ASN A 152 7.44 0.78 -19.04
N SER A 153 7.88 1.39 -17.93
CA SER A 153 8.82 0.74 -16.98
C SER A 153 8.13 0.09 -15.79
N ILE A 154 6.87 0.44 -15.52
CA ILE A 154 6.11 -0.06 -14.37
C ILE A 154 5.15 -1.16 -14.83
N GLY A 155 5.52 -2.41 -14.57
CA GLY A 155 4.61 -3.54 -14.74
C GLY A 155 3.60 -3.62 -13.59
N LEU A 156 2.32 -3.66 -13.92
CA LEU A 156 1.23 -3.75 -12.94
C LEU A 156 0.86 -5.19 -12.58
N GLY A 157 1.22 -6.18 -13.40
CA GLY A 157 0.74 -7.55 -13.26
C GLY A 157 -0.71 -7.66 -13.74
N LYS A 158 -1.45 -8.65 -13.23
CA LYS A 158 -2.84 -8.87 -13.61
C LYS A 158 -3.77 -7.88 -12.89
N VAL A 159 -4.09 -6.76 -13.54
CA VAL A 159 -5.06 -5.76 -13.07
C VAL A 159 -6.30 -5.78 -13.95
N ARG A 160 -7.48 -6.02 -13.35
CA ARG A 160 -8.76 -6.01 -14.08
C ARG A 160 -9.27 -4.59 -14.29
N LYS A 161 -9.20 -3.74 -13.26
CA LYS A 161 -9.67 -2.34 -13.32
C LYS A 161 -8.59 -1.37 -12.85
N LEU A 162 -8.35 -0.32 -13.63
CA LEU A 162 -7.41 0.75 -13.32
C LEU A 162 -8.18 2.07 -13.24
N GLY A 163 -8.14 2.72 -12.07
CA GLY A 163 -8.69 4.05 -11.84
C GLY A 163 -7.60 5.09 -11.65
N LEU A 164 -7.64 6.15 -12.45
CA LEU A 164 -6.72 7.30 -12.36
C LEU A 164 -7.54 8.58 -12.15
N CYS A 165 -7.40 9.20 -10.98
CA CYS A 165 -8.10 10.41 -10.61
C CYS A 165 -7.16 11.62 -10.50
N GLY A 166 -7.54 12.74 -11.12
CA GLY A 166 -6.79 14.00 -11.10
C GLY A 166 -5.45 13.88 -11.83
N TYR A 167 -4.38 14.36 -11.17
CA TYR A 167 -3.02 14.32 -11.71
C TYR A 167 -2.49 12.90 -11.92
N ALA A 168 -3.16 11.86 -11.40
CA ALA A 168 -2.78 10.47 -11.60
C ALA A 168 -2.97 10.02 -13.06
N MET A 169 -3.71 10.76 -13.88
CA MET A 169 -3.80 10.46 -15.32
C MET A 169 -2.44 10.61 -16.01
N GLU A 170 -1.57 11.50 -15.52
CA GLU A 170 -0.24 11.77 -16.10
C GLU A 170 0.71 10.58 -15.99
N ILE A 171 0.47 9.66 -15.06
CA ILE A 171 1.33 8.47 -14.88
C ILE A 171 0.92 7.30 -15.78
N LEU A 172 -0.17 7.42 -16.55
CA LEU A 172 -0.63 6.36 -17.46
C LEU A 172 0.47 5.88 -18.44
N PRO A 173 1.28 6.75 -19.08
CA PRO A 173 2.36 6.32 -19.98
C PRO A 173 3.49 5.55 -19.29
N LYS A 174 3.55 5.59 -17.94
CA LYS A 174 4.57 4.88 -17.17
C LYS A 174 4.26 3.39 -17.00
N PHE A 175 3.00 3.00 -17.21
CA PHE A 175 2.57 1.62 -17.06
C PHE A 175 2.85 0.79 -18.30
N ASN A 176 3.41 -0.40 -18.07
CA ASN A 176 3.58 -1.42 -19.10
C ASN A 176 2.44 -2.42 -18.98
N PHE A 177 1.53 -2.40 -19.96
CA PHE A 177 0.48 -3.40 -20.11
C PHE A 177 1.03 -4.54 -20.96
N HIS A 178 1.33 -5.68 -20.34
CA HIS A 178 1.77 -6.84 -21.10
C HIS A 178 0.64 -7.35 -22.00
N ARG A 179 0.99 -7.89 -23.18
CA ARG A 179 0.01 -8.43 -24.16
C ARG A 179 -0.93 -9.51 -23.61
N GLU A 180 -0.56 -10.15 -22.51
CA GLU A 180 -1.32 -11.20 -21.81
C GLU A 180 -2.17 -10.66 -20.64
N GLU A 181 -2.03 -9.37 -20.30
CA GLU A 181 -2.78 -8.72 -19.23
C GLU A 181 -4.05 -8.10 -19.81
N VAL A 182 -5.21 -8.60 -19.38
CA VAL A 182 -6.51 -8.05 -19.79
C VAL A 182 -6.94 -7.00 -18.76
N LEU A 183 -6.80 -5.73 -19.14
CA LEU A 183 -7.46 -4.63 -18.44
C LEU A 183 -8.92 -4.56 -18.94
N GLU A 184 -9.85 -4.89 -18.07
CA GLU A 184 -11.29 -4.88 -18.37
C GLU A 184 -11.87 -3.46 -18.33
N GLU A 185 -11.36 -2.61 -17.45
CA GLU A 185 -11.87 -1.26 -17.25
C GLU A 185 -10.75 -0.27 -16.96
N LEU A 186 -10.74 0.84 -17.71
CA LEU A 186 -9.90 2.01 -17.43
C LEU A 186 -10.82 3.19 -17.12
N VAL A 187 -10.75 3.69 -15.88
CA VAL A 187 -11.50 4.86 -15.44
C VAL A 187 -10.55 6.04 -15.31
N LEU A 188 -10.78 7.07 -16.11
CA LEU A 188 -10.05 8.34 -16.03
C LEU A 188 -11.03 9.40 -15.53
N SER A 189 -10.70 10.05 -14.42
CA SER A 189 -11.52 11.13 -13.87
C SER A 189 -10.63 12.35 -13.67
N SER A 190 -10.85 13.40 -14.45
CA SER A 190 -10.42 14.74 -14.06
C SER A 190 -11.21 15.15 -12.81
N MET A 191 -10.59 15.88 -11.90
CA MET A 191 -11.37 16.58 -10.88
C MET A 191 -12.08 17.77 -11.55
N LEU A 192 -13.37 17.93 -11.25
CA LEU A 192 -14.12 19.18 -11.45
C LEU A 192 -13.79 20.15 -10.30
#